data_AF-H1G2P4-F1
#
_entry.id   AF-H1G2P4-F1
#
_cell.length_a   1.000
_cell.length_b   1.000
_cell.length_c   1.000
_cell.angle_alpha   90.00
_cell.angle_beta   90.00
_cell.angle_gamma   90.00
#
_symmetry.space_group_name_H-M   'P 1'
#
loop_
_entity.id
_entity.type
_entity.pdbx_description
1 polymer ?
#
loop_
_entity_poly.entity_id
_entity_poly.type
_entity_poly.pdbx_seq_one_letter_code
_entity_poly.pdbx_strand_id
1 'polypeptide(L)'
;MQYQNQLQSLLMELATSFINLPLDDINTPIHQALRRMGRFVNADRVYVFEYDFEGQVCNNTHEWCEEGILPQIDILQRVSLNLFVDWVQTHLRGETMYIPDVLALPVGSGIRAVLEPQQIKSLIAVPMMNTDECVGFVGFDSVREYHTYSLKEQQLLTVFA
;
A
#
# COMPACT_ATOMS: atom_id res chain seq x y z
N MET A 1 18.82 -14.09 -4.76
CA MET A 1 18.15 -15.33 -4.34
C MET A 1 17.79 -15.31 -2.85
N GLN A 2 18.70 -14.98 -1.93
CA GLN A 2 18.40 -14.96 -0.48
C GLN A 2 17.25 -14.01 -0.10
N TYR A 3 17.26 -12.75 -0.54
CA TYR A 3 16.19 -11.78 -0.24
C TYR A 3 14.79 -12.26 -0.65
N GLN A 4 14.67 -12.83 -1.85
CA GLN A 4 13.39 -13.33 -2.38
C GLN A 4 12.86 -14.51 -1.56
N ASN A 5 13.74 -15.43 -1.18
CA ASN A 5 13.35 -16.56 -0.35
C ASN A 5 12.88 -16.07 1.03
N GLN A 6 13.56 -15.07 1.61
CA GLN A 6 13.15 -14.48 2.89
C GLN A 6 11.80 -13.77 2.79
N LEU A 7 11.53 -13.05 1.70
CA LEU A 7 10.23 -12.40 1.46
C LEU A 7 9.13 -13.45 1.33
N GLN A 8 9.35 -14.51 0.54
CA GLN A 8 8.40 -15.61 0.41
C GLN A 8 8.13 -16.30 1.75
N SER A 9 9.17 -16.58 2.54
CA SER A 9 9.00 -17.16 3.87
C SER A 9 8.17 -16.25 4.79
N LEU A 10 8.45 -14.94 4.78
CA LEU A 10 7.66 -13.96 5.54
C LEU A 10 6.19 -13.96 5.12
N LEU A 11 5.91 -13.97 3.81
CA LEU A 11 4.54 -14.04 3.28
C LEU A 11 3.82 -15.31 3.75
N MET A 12 4.47 -16.47 3.70
CA MET A 12 3.88 -17.73 4.17
C MET A 12 3.59 -17.71 5.67
N GLU A 13 4.50 -17.16 6.48
CA GLU A 13 4.30 -17.00 7.92
C GLU A 13 3.12 -16.07 8.24
N LEU A 14 3.01 -14.95 7.52
CA LEU A 14 1.89 -14.01 7.67
C LEU A 14 0.59 -14.69 7.28
N ALA A 15 0.49 -15.28 6.08
CA ALA A 15 -0.70 -16.00 5.64
C ALA A 15 -1.16 -17.06 6.65
N THR A 16 -0.22 -17.85 7.19
CA THR A 16 -0.53 -18.88 8.20
C THR A 16 -1.10 -18.27 9.49
N SER A 17 -0.60 -17.10 9.90
CA SER A 17 -1.13 -16.40 11.07
C SER A 17 -2.57 -15.92 10.89
N PHE A 18 -3.03 -15.72 9.64
CA PHE A 18 -4.39 -15.29 9.34
C PHE A 18 -5.43 -16.43 9.25
N ILE A 19 -5.02 -17.66 8.92
CA ILE A 19 -5.95 -18.79 8.67
C ILE A 19 -6.85 -19.12 9.87
N ASN A 20 -6.36 -18.92 11.11
CA ASN A 20 -7.07 -19.34 12.33
C ASN A 20 -7.52 -18.16 13.21
N LEU A 21 -7.59 -16.94 12.68
CA LEU A 21 -8.00 -15.78 13.46
C LEU A 21 -9.52 -15.71 13.63
N PRO A 22 -10.02 -15.49 14.86
CA PRO A 22 -11.38 -15.03 15.07
C PRO A 22 -11.58 -13.68 14.39
N LEU A 23 -12.69 -13.51 13.67
CA LEU A 23 -13.01 -12.26 12.96
C LEU A 23 -13.05 -11.03 13.88
N ASP A 24 -13.35 -11.22 15.16
CA ASP A 24 -13.48 -10.16 16.15
C ASP A 24 -12.13 -9.53 16.58
N ASP A 25 -10.99 -10.08 16.15
CA ASP A 25 -9.63 -9.58 16.51
C ASP A 25 -8.72 -9.45 15.28
N ILE A 26 -9.26 -9.04 14.13
CA ILE A 26 -8.48 -8.97 12.88
C ILE A 26 -7.55 -7.75 12.81
N ASN A 27 -7.85 -6.68 13.54
CA ASN A 27 -7.08 -5.42 13.48
C ASN A 27 -5.64 -5.58 13.97
N THR A 28 -5.43 -6.31 15.06
CA THR A 28 -4.09 -6.50 15.65
C THR A 28 -3.16 -7.26 14.70
N PRO A 29 -3.57 -8.40 14.11
CA PRO A 29 -2.80 -9.12 13.10
C PRO A 29 -2.53 -8.33 11.83
N ILE A 30 -3.50 -7.56 11.30
CA ILE A 30 -3.27 -6.68 10.15
C ILE A 30 -2.14 -5.69 10.46
N HIS A 31 -2.24 -4.97 11.58
CA HIS A 31 -1.20 -4.00 11.94
C HIS A 31 0.17 -4.65 12.13
N GLN A 32 0.25 -5.87 12.70
CA GLN A 32 1.49 -6.62 12.79
C GLN A 32 2.04 -7.03 11.41
N ALA A 33 1.17 -7.44 10.48
CA ALA A 33 1.56 -7.79 9.13
C ALA A 33 2.12 -6.59 8.36
N LEU A 34 1.43 -5.44 8.41
CA LEU A 34 1.90 -4.19 7.80
C LEU A 34 3.27 -3.80 8.34
N ARG A 35 3.46 -3.88 9.67
CA ARG A 35 4.76 -3.60 10.31
C ARG A 35 5.86 -4.55 9.85
N ARG A 36 5.61 -5.85 9.83
CA ARG A 36 6.61 -6.86 9.45
C ARG A 36 7.00 -6.69 7.99
N MET A 37 6.03 -6.48 7.11
CA MET A 37 6.27 -6.24 5.69
C MET A 37 6.99 -4.93 5.45
N GLY A 38 6.53 -3.83 6.04
CA GLY A 38 7.17 -2.52 5.89
C GLY A 38 8.64 -2.53 6.27
N ARG A 39 8.97 -3.14 7.41
CA ARG A 39 10.37 -3.31 7.83
C ARG A 39 11.17 -4.21 6.90
N PHE A 40 10.56 -5.25 6.34
CA PHE A 40 11.24 -6.14 5.43
C PHE A 40 11.59 -5.47 4.09
N VAL A 41 10.66 -4.69 3.54
CA VAL A 41 10.86 -3.96 2.27
C VAL A 41 11.43 -2.56 2.46
N ASN A 42 11.82 -2.19 3.68
CA ASN A 42 12.34 -0.88 4.03
C ASN A 42 11.39 0.28 3.65
N ALA A 43 10.08 0.06 3.77
CA ALA A 43 9.08 1.11 3.64
C ALA A 43 8.95 1.87 4.96
N ASP A 44 8.79 3.19 4.87
CA ASP A 44 8.61 4.09 6.00
C ASP A 44 7.16 4.09 6.50
N ARG A 45 6.23 3.76 5.61
CA ARG A 45 4.80 3.67 5.90
C ARG A 45 4.14 2.60 5.04
N VAL A 46 3.28 1.80 5.65
CA VAL A 46 2.48 0.77 4.95
C VAL A 46 1.03 0.87 5.39
N TYR A 47 0.10 0.84 4.45
CA TYR A 47 -1.30 1.12 4.72
C TYR A 47 -2.24 0.31 3.83
N VAL A 48 -3.48 0.21 4.29
CA VAL A 48 -4.60 -0.39 3.56
C VAL A 48 -5.63 0.69 3.31
N PHE A 49 -6.01 0.88 2.05
CA PHE A 49 -7.16 1.67 1.66
C PHE A 49 -8.27 0.78 1.14
N GLU A 50 -9.50 1.11 1.51
CA GLU A 50 -10.70 0.50 0.95
C GLU A 50 -11.35 1.45 -0.04
N TYR A 51 -11.83 0.91 -1.17
CA TYR A 51 -12.60 1.65 -2.15
C TYR A 51 -14.08 1.64 -1.81
N ASP A 52 -14.69 2.83 -1.84
CA ASP A 52 -16.13 3.03 -1.85
C ASP A 52 -16.51 3.64 -3.21
N PHE A 53 -16.80 2.78 -4.18
CA PHE A 53 -17.16 3.22 -5.54
C PHE A 53 -18.55 3.86 -5.59
N GLU A 54 -19.46 3.54 -4.68
CA GLU A 54 -20.78 4.22 -4.62
C GLU A 54 -20.60 5.67 -4.15
N GLY A 55 -19.81 5.87 -3.10
CA GLY A 55 -19.46 7.19 -2.57
C GLY A 55 -18.41 7.94 -3.39
N GLN A 56 -17.77 7.29 -4.37
CA GLN A 56 -16.64 7.82 -5.16
C GLN A 56 -15.47 8.30 -4.29
N VAL A 57 -15.16 7.54 -3.23
CA VAL A 57 -14.08 7.84 -2.29
C VAL A 57 -13.26 6.60 -1.93
N CYS A 58 -12.10 6.80 -1.31
CA CYS A 58 -11.38 5.76 -0.58
C CYS A 58 -11.06 6.20 0.86
N ASN A 59 -10.83 5.22 1.74
CA ASN A 59 -10.56 5.45 3.16
C ASN A 59 -9.32 4.65 3.60
N ASN A 60 -8.42 5.29 4.34
CA ASN A 60 -7.28 4.61 4.99
C ASN A 60 -7.77 3.83 6.22
N THR A 61 -7.89 2.52 6.14
CA THR A 61 -8.48 1.72 7.25
C THR A 61 -7.43 1.20 8.21
N HIS A 62 -6.20 1.00 7.74
CA HIS A 62 -5.09 0.49 8.54
C HIS A 62 -3.81 1.16 8.10
N GLU A 63 -2.98 1.53 9.06
CA GLU A 63 -1.70 2.17 8.79
C GLU A 63 -0.67 1.74 9.83
N TRP A 64 0.52 1.42 9.35
CA TRP A 64 1.72 1.31 10.15
C TRP A 64 2.74 2.34 9.65
N CYS A 65 3.35 3.07 10.58
CA CYS A 65 4.42 4.03 10.33
C CYS A 65 5.68 3.62 11.10
N GLU A 66 6.85 3.80 10.49
CA GLU A 66 8.10 3.73 11.23
C GLU A 66 8.26 4.95 12.16
N GLU A 67 9.08 4.81 13.20
CA GLU A 67 9.30 5.87 14.20
C GLU A 67 9.69 7.20 13.53
N GLY A 68 8.96 8.28 13.83
CA GLY A 68 9.21 9.62 13.29
C GLY A 68 8.57 9.90 11.92
N ILE A 69 7.85 8.94 11.34
CA ILE A 69 7.00 9.16 10.16
C ILE A 69 5.61 9.59 10.63
N LEU A 70 5.08 10.65 10.01
CA LEU A 70 3.76 11.18 10.38
C LEU A 70 2.64 10.27 9.85
N PRO A 71 1.76 9.76 10.73
CA PRO A 71 0.60 8.99 10.31
C PRO A 71 -0.36 9.86 9.51
N GLN A 72 -1.05 9.25 8.57
CA GLN A 72 -2.06 9.89 7.72
C GLN A 72 -3.42 9.21 7.82
N ILE A 73 -3.55 8.16 8.64
CA ILE A 73 -4.81 7.42 8.80
C ILE A 73 -5.99 8.33 9.13
N ASP A 74 -5.86 9.27 10.06
CA ASP A 74 -6.98 10.17 10.42
C ASP A 74 -7.27 11.25 9.37
N ILE A 75 -6.30 11.55 8.49
CA ILE A 75 -6.37 12.63 7.51
C ILE A 75 -6.93 12.11 6.18
N LEU A 76 -6.47 10.94 5.74
CA LEU A 76 -6.83 10.35 4.45
C LEU A 76 -8.10 9.51 4.56
N GLN A 77 -9.18 10.18 4.97
CA GLN A 77 -10.53 9.65 5.03
C GLN A 77 -11.41 10.29 3.97
N ARG A 78 -12.26 9.48 3.32
CA ARG A 78 -13.17 9.89 2.25
C ARG A 78 -12.47 10.67 1.13
N VAL A 79 -11.28 10.22 0.74
CA VAL A 79 -10.48 10.87 -0.30
C VAL A 79 -11.13 10.64 -1.66
N SER A 80 -11.39 11.70 -2.42
CA SER A 80 -12.10 11.60 -3.70
C SER A 80 -11.29 10.81 -4.74
N LEU A 81 -11.92 9.82 -5.37
CA LEU A 81 -11.30 9.02 -6.44
C LEU A 81 -10.94 9.85 -7.69
N ASN A 82 -11.58 11.01 -7.87
CA ASN A 82 -11.29 11.94 -8.98
C ASN A 82 -9.87 12.53 -8.91
N LEU A 83 -9.22 12.52 -7.73
CA LEU A 83 -7.82 12.94 -7.60
C LEU A 83 -6.84 11.87 -8.09
N PHE A 84 -7.32 10.63 -8.27
CA PHE A 84 -6.53 9.42 -8.49
C PHE A 84 -6.98 8.63 -9.72
N VAL A 85 -7.57 9.28 -10.74
CA VAL A 85 -8.20 8.58 -11.88
C VAL A 85 -7.28 7.51 -12.47
N ASP A 86 -6.04 7.86 -12.83
CA ASP A 86 -5.09 6.91 -13.44
C ASP A 86 -4.73 5.76 -12.50
N TRP A 87 -4.61 6.04 -11.20
CA TRP A 87 -4.32 5.06 -10.17
C TRP A 87 -5.48 4.08 -9.99
N VAL A 88 -6.70 4.59 -9.86
CA VAL A 88 -7.92 3.77 -9.73
C VAL A 88 -8.10 2.91 -10.98
N GLN A 89 -7.95 3.48 -12.18
CA GLN A 89 -8.05 2.70 -13.42
C GLN A 89 -6.98 1.60 -13.51
N THR A 90 -5.78 1.86 -13.00
CA THR A 90 -4.70 0.85 -12.93
C THR A 90 -5.08 -0.28 -11.98
N HIS A 91 -5.59 0.04 -10.79
CA HIS A 91 -6.06 -0.95 -9.82
C HIS A 91 -7.25 -1.77 -10.32
N LEU A 92 -8.19 -1.14 -11.04
CA LEU A 92 -9.33 -1.85 -11.66
C LEU A 92 -8.91 -2.87 -12.73
N ARG A 93 -7.70 -2.77 -13.29
CA ARG A 93 -7.11 -3.79 -14.18
C ARG A 93 -6.34 -4.88 -13.42
N GLY A 94 -6.31 -4.83 -12.08
CA GLY A 94 -5.46 -5.70 -11.26
C GLY A 94 -3.97 -5.36 -11.37
N GLU A 95 -3.63 -4.18 -11.87
CA GLU A 95 -2.26 -3.74 -12.06
C GLU A 95 -1.80 -2.90 -10.87
N THR A 96 -0.52 -3.04 -10.52
CA THR A 96 0.13 -2.27 -9.44
C THR A 96 0.49 -0.86 -9.92
N MET A 97 0.16 0.16 -9.13
CA MET A 97 0.65 1.52 -9.35
C MET A 97 2.04 1.67 -8.71
N TYR A 98 3.06 1.91 -9.54
CA TYR A 98 4.43 2.11 -9.08
C TYR A 98 4.95 3.50 -9.48
N ILE A 99 5.38 4.29 -8.49
CA ILE A 99 5.92 5.64 -8.68
C ILE A 99 7.34 5.66 -8.11
N PRO A 100 8.39 5.56 -8.94
CA PRO A 100 9.78 5.55 -8.48
C PRO A 100 10.27 6.93 -8.03
N ASP A 101 9.61 8.00 -8.47
CA ASP A 101 9.91 9.39 -8.10
C ASP A 101 8.64 10.24 -8.19
N VAL A 102 8.14 10.70 -7.04
CA VAL A 102 6.96 11.55 -6.94
C VAL A 102 7.19 12.93 -7.55
N LEU A 103 8.41 13.48 -7.45
CA LEU A 103 8.73 14.80 -7.99
C LEU A 103 8.89 14.79 -9.51
N ALA A 104 9.09 13.61 -10.11
CA ALA A 104 9.07 13.41 -11.55
C ALA A 104 7.64 13.40 -12.14
N LEU A 105 6.59 13.27 -11.32
CA LEU A 105 5.21 13.39 -11.78
C LEU A 105 4.90 14.82 -12.26
N PRO A 106 3.98 14.99 -13.24
CA PRO A 106 3.60 16.31 -13.72
C PRO A 106 3.13 17.22 -12.58
N VAL A 107 3.64 18.45 -12.58
CA VAL A 107 3.20 19.52 -11.67
C VAL A 107 1.72 19.77 -11.93
N GLY A 108 0.89 19.67 -10.88
CA GLY A 108 -0.56 19.81 -10.97
C GLY A 108 -1.33 18.51 -11.21
N SER A 109 -0.67 17.35 -11.34
CA SER A 109 -1.38 16.06 -11.28
C SER A 109 -2.01 15.85 -9.90
N GLY A 110 -3.23 15.33 -9.85
CA GLY A 110 -3.96 15.09 -8.59
C GLY A 110 -3.20 14.15 -7.65
N ILE A 111 -2.55 13.13 -8.22
CA ILE A 111 -1.68 12.19 -7.48
C ILE A 111 -0.53 12.95 -6.80
N ARG A 112 0.25 13.74 -7.54
CA ARG A 112 1.36 14.51 -6.96
C ARG A 112 0.88 15.49 -5.88
N ALA A 113 -0.26 16.14 -6.10
CA ALA A 113 -0.85 17.08 -5.14
C ALA A 113 -1.18 16.44 -3.79
N VAL A 114 -1.42 15.13 -3.76
CA VAL A 114 -1.63 14.38 -2.50
C VAL A 114 -0.34 13.82 -1.94
N LEU A 115 0.55 13.29 -2.78
CA LEU A 115 1.77 12.59 -2.32
C LEU A 115 2.90 13.55 -1.88
N GLU A 116 3.11 14.65 -2.59
CA GLU A 116 4.21 15.59 -2.34
C GLU A 116 4.12 16.28 -0.96
N PRO A 117 2.96 16.77 -0.49
CA PRO A 117 2.84 17.35 0.85
C PRO A 117 3.13 16.35 1.98
N GLN A 118 2.97 15.06 1.72
CA GLN A 118 3.29 13.97 2.65
C GLN A 118 4.77 13.59 2.61
N GLN A 119 5.58 14.26 1.79
CA GLN A 119 7.02 14.04 1.62
C GLN A 119 7.37 12.65 1.07
N ILE A 120 6.43 11.98 0.41
CA ILE A 120 6.67 10.69 -0.23
C ILE A 120 7.61 10.90 -1.40
N LYS A 121 8.70 10.14 -1.44
CA LYS A 121 9.71 10.16 -2.51
C LYS A 121 9.40 9.15 -3.60
N SER A 122 9.06 7.94 -3.19
CA SER A 122 8.68 6.82 -4.06
C SER A 122 7.65 5.97 -3.35
N LEU A 123 6.83 5.26 -4.12
CA LEU A 123 5.87 4.30 -3.56
C LEU A 123 5.55 3.18 -4.54
N ILE A 124 4.99 2.11 -3.97
CA ILE A 124 4.24 1.10 -4.70
C ILE A 124 2.89 0.90 -4.02
N ALA A 125 1.83 0.84 -4.82
CA ALA A 125 0.49 0.55 -4.37
C ALA A 125 -0.09 -0.62 -5.16
N VAL A 126 -0.49 -1.64 -4.42
CA VAL A 126 -0.85 -2.96 -4.92
C VAL A 126 -2.35 -3.14 -4.72
N PRO A 127 -3.14 -3.40 -5.78
CA PRO A 127 -4.57 -3.57 -5.63
C PRO A 127 -4.89 -4.85 -4.84
N MET A 128 -5.86 -4.76 -3.93
CA MET A 128 -6.46 -5.92 -3.28
C MET A 128 -7.59 -6.44 -4.15
N MET A 129 -7.41 -7.61 -4.74
CA MET A 129 -8.35 -8.20 -5.69
C MET A 129 -9.14 -9.34 -5.02
N ASN A 130 -10.46 -9.20 -4.98
CA ASN A 130 -11.36 -10.29 -4.65
C ASN A 130 -11.94 -10.86 -5.95
N THR A 131 -11.38 -11.98 -6.41
CA THR A 131 -11.62 -12.48 -7.78
C THR A 131 -11.32 -11.40 -8.82
N ASP A 132 -12.33 -10.88 -9.52
CA ASP A 132 -12.17 -9.84 -10.56
C ASP A 132 -12.51 -8.42 -10.04
N GLU A 133 -12.86 -8.28 -8.76
CA GLU A 133 -13.25 -7.00 -8.16
C GLU A 133 -12.12 -6.42 -7.29
N CYS A 134 -11.73 -5.18 -7.56
CA CYS A 134 -10.77 -4.46 -6.73
C CYS A 134 -11.49 -3.84 -5.53
N VAL A 135 -11.20 -4.31 -4.31
CA VAL A 135 -11.87 -3.81 -3.08
C VAL A 135 -11.08 -2.68 -2.40
N GLY A 136 -9.84 -2.46 -2.81
CA GLY A 136 -8.94 -1.53 -2.16
C GLY A 136 -7.50 -1.71 -2.63
N PHE A 137 -6.55 -1.24 -1.84
CA PHE A 137 -5.13 -1.43 -2.11
C PHE A 137 -4.27 -1.39 -0.85
N VAL A 138 -3.12 -2.05 -0.92
CA VAL A 138 -2.04 -1.91 0.05
C VAL A 138 -0.96 -1.00 -0.54
N GLY A 139 -0.59 0.06 0.16
CA GLY A 139 0.48 0.96 -0.27
C GLY A 139 1.71 0.89 0.62
N PHE A 140 2.87 1.11 0.02
CA PHE A 140 4.18 1.15 0.67
C PHE A 140 4.88 2.44 0.23
N ASP A 141 5.06 3.36 1.17
CA ASP A 141 5.71 4.64 0.90
C ASP A 141 7.14 4.64 1.42
N SER A 142 8.02 5.27 0.64
CA SER A 142 9.37 5.66 1.06
C SER A 142 9.42 7.18 1.17
N VAL A 143 9.68 7.67 2.37
CA VAL A 143 9.68 9.10 2.74
C VAL A 143 11.12 9.57 3.00
N ARG A 144 11.92 8.74 3.67
CA ARG A 144 13.31 9.06 4.03
C ARG A 144 14.25 8.93 2.87
N GLU A 145 14.14 7.86 2.10
CA GLU A 145 14.99 7.55 0.96
C GLU A 145 14.14 7.09 -0.22
N TYR A 146 14.68 7.20 -1.43
CA TYR A 146 14.05 6.59 -2.60
C TYR A 146 14.24 5.08 -2.52
N HIS A 147 13.19 4.31 -2.83
CA HIS A 147 13.28 2.86 -2.97
C HIS A 147 12.86 2.46 -4.38
N THR A 148 13.67 1.60 -5.00
CA THR A 148 13.37 1.06 -6.33
C THR A 148 12.97 -0.39 -6.21
N TYR A 149 11.68 -0.67 -6.41
CA TYR A 149 11.15 -2.03 -6.37
C TYR A 149 11.51 -2.79 -7.65
N SER A 150 12.22 -3.91 -7.49
CA SER A 150 12.49 -4.80 -8.63
C SER A 150 11.20 -5.48 -9.10
N LEU A 151 11.09 -5.85 -10.39
CA LEU A 151 9.89 -6.55 -10.91
C LEU A 151 9.46 -7.76 -10.06
N LYS A 152 10.44 -8.53 -9.55
CA LYS A 152 10.17 -9.68 -8.69
C LYS A 152 9.64 -9.28 -7.31
N GLU A 153 10.11 -8.17 -6.76
CA GLU A 153 9.61 -7.63 -5.49
C GLU A 153 8.17 -7.14 -5.66
N GLN A 154 7.88 -6.43 -6.76
CA GLN A 154 6.53 -6.00 -7.11
C GLN A 154 5.57 -7.20 -7.21
N GLN A 155 6.00 -8.29 -7.88
CA GLN A 155 5.23 -9.55 -7.96
C GLN A 155 5.07 -10.29 -6.64
N LEU A 156 5.98 -10.11 -5.68
CA LEU A 156 5.83 -10.72 -4.35
C LEU A 156 4.92 -9.89 -3.47
N LEU A 157 4.91 -8.56 -3.63
CA LEU A 157 3.98 -7.68 -2.94
C LEU A 157 2.54 -7.89 -3.37
N THR A 158 2.27 -8.31 -4.61
CA THR A 158 0.92 -8.74 -5.04
C THR A 158 0.42 -10.01 -4.36
N VAL A 159 1.29 -10.79 -3.72
CA VAL A 159 0.89 -11.95 -2.91
C VAL A 159 0.56 -11.54 -1.48
N PHE A 160 1.05 -10.38 -1.03
CA PHE A 160 0.73 -9.83 0.29
C PHE A 160 -0.65 -9.20 0.35
N ALA A 161 -0.99 -8.43 -0.70
CA ALA A 161 -2.30 -7.80 -0.88
C ALA A 161 -3.39 -8.85 -1.15
#